data_AF-A0A512DL84-F1
#
_entry.id   AF-A0A512DL84-F1
#
_cell.length_a   1.000
_cell.length_b   1.000
_cell.length_c   1.000
_cell.angle_alpha   90.00
_cell.angle_beta   90.00
_cell.angle_gamma   90.00
#
_symmetry.space_group_name_H-M   'P 1'
#
loop_
_entity.id
_entity.type
_entity.pdbx_description
1 polymer ?
#
loop_
_entity_poly.entity_id
_entity_poly.type
_entity_poly.pdbx_seq_one_letter_code
_entity_poly.pdbx_strand_id
1 'polypeptide(L)'
;MGYLALDRYRNIEAELSAFCDRWNVSELALLDLPEGERTDPDAELDVLVTIKPDAEWSLFDRVHMQDELSEIFGRKAHFYSWTGLVEFGNQPRAQLFRSVAHPLYVAV
;
A
#
# COMPACT_ATOMS: atom_id res chain seq x y z
N MET A 1 20.63 -7.47 3.24
CA MET A 1 19.94 -6.62 2.24
C MET A 1 18.97 -5.75 3.02
N GLY A 2 19.37 -4.51 3.32
CA GLY A 2 18.62 -3.63 4.22
C GLY A 2 17.51 -2.90 3.47
N TYR A 3 16.30 -2.93 4.02
CA TYR A 3 15.14 -2.24 3.45
C TYR A 3 15.17 -0.75 3.84
N LEU A 4 16.06 0.01 3.22
CA LEU A 4 16.23 1.46 3.46
C LEU A 4 14.92 2.26 3.33
N ALA A 5 13.95 1.77 2.54
CA ALA A 5 12.64 2.39 2.40
C ALA A 5 11.76 2.20 3.66
N LEU A 6 11.81 1.04 4.32
CA LEU A 6 10.96 0.77 5.49
C LEU A 6 11.39 1.64 6.69
N ASP A 7 12.70 1.83 6.87
CA ASP A 7 13.23 2.66 7.96
C ASP A 7 12.76 4.12 7.88
N ARG A 8 12.50 4.62 6.66
CA ARG A 8 11.96 5.97 6.41
C ARG A 8 10.52 6.13 6.86
N TYR A 9 9.73 5.05 6.88
CA TYR A 9 8.29 5.10 7.14
C TYR A 9 7.90 4.45 8.47
N ARG A 10 8.86 4.19 9.37
CA ARG A 10 8.58 3.60 10.69
C ARG A 10 7.82 4.54 11.64
N ASN A 11 7.80 5.85 11.37
CA ASN A 11 7.24 6.86 12.26
C ASN A 11 5.87 7.39 11.82
N ILE A 12 5.25 6.79 10.80
CA ILE A 12 3.93 7.18 10.28
C ILE A 12 2.81 6.19 10.66
N GLU A 13 3.06 5.37 11.70
CA GLU A 13 2.14 4.31 12.12
C GLU A 13 0.75 4.85 12.52
N ALA A 14 0.70 6.03 13.16
CA ALA A 14 -0.55 6.65 13.57
C ALA A 14 -1.39 7.11 12.37
N GLU A 15 -0.74 7.66 11.35
CA GLU A 15 -1.36 8.08 10.10
C GLU A 15 -1.87 6.87 9.32
N LEU A 16 -1.09 5.79 9.25
CA LEU A 16 -1.50 4.53 8.62
C LEU A 16 -2.66 3.86 9.37
N SER A 17 -2.65 3.92 10.70
CA SER A 17 -3.76 3.44 11.54
C SER A 17 -5.06 4.19 11.24
N ALA A 18 -5.00 5.53 11.22
CA ALA A 18 -6.15 6.37 10.91
C ALA A 18 -6.68 6.14 9.48
N PHE A 19 -5.78 5.95 8.52
CA PHE A 19 -6.13 5.56 7.14
C PHE A 19 -6.85 4.22 7.12
N CYS A 20 -6.31 3.21 7.80
CA CYS A 20 -6.89 1.88 7.84
C CYS A 20 -8.29 1.84 8.46
N ASP A 21 -8.49 2.58 9.55
CA ASP A 21 -9.80 2.72 10.20
C ASP A 21 -10.82 3.44 9.31
N ARG A 22 -10.40 4.53 8.64
CA ARG A 22 -11.28 5.28 7.75
C ARG A 22 -11.76 4.46 6.56
N TRP A 23 -10.84 3.70 5.95
CA TRP A 23 -11.10 3.02 4.68
C TRP A 23 -11.42 1.54 4.83
N ASN A 24 -11.53 1.01 6.05
CA ASN A 24 -11.75 -0.42 6.31
C ASN A 24 -10.66 -1.32 5.67
N VAL A 25 -9.41 -0.89 5.79
CA VAL A 25 -8.24 -1.66 5.38
C VAL A 25 -7.72 -2.45 6.58
N SER A 26 -7.49 -3.75 6.40
CA SER A 26 -6.97 -4.63 7.46
C SER A 26 -5.45 -4.74 7.47
N GLU A 27 -4.81 -4.57 6.32
CA GLU A 27 -3.35 -4.67 6.17
C GLU A 27 -2.88 -3.70 5.09
N LEU A 28 -1.77 -3.03 5.36
CA LEU A 28 -1.07 -2.18 4.41
C LEU A 28 0.39 -2.62 4.34
N ALA A 29 0.85 -2.94 3.14
CA ALA A 29 2.21 -3.36 2.87
C ALA A 29 2.82 -2.52 1.74
N LEU A 30 4.09 -2.16 1.86
CA LEU A 30 4.84 -1.61 0.74
C LEU A 30 5.29 -2.75 -0.18
N LEU A 31 5.18 -2.55 -1.49
CA LEU A 31 5.84 -3.43 -2.44
C LEU A 31 7.29 -2.98 -2.60
N ASP A 32 8.22 -3.92 -2.48
CA ASP A 32 9.64 -3.61 -2.54
C ASP A 32 10.02 -3.07 -3.92
N LEU A 33 10.46 -1.81 -3.97
CA LEU A 33 10.87 -1.19 -5.22
C LEU A 33 12.26 -1.71 -5.65
N PRO A 34 12.49 -1.93 -6.96
CA PRO A 34 13.82 -2.21 -7.49
C PRO A 34 14.82 -1.14 -7.04
N GLU A 35 16.11 -1.50 -6.90
CA GLU A 35 17.14 -0.59 -6.35
C GLU A 35 17.19 0.78 -7.06
N GLY A 36 16.92 0.85 -8.36
CA GLY A 36 16.92 2.10 -9.13
C GLY A 36 15.81 3.09 -8.74
N GLU A 37 14.63 2.59 -8.38
CA GLU A 37 13.47 3.40 -7.96
C GLU A 37 13.58 3.84 -6.50
N ARG A 38 14.50 3.25 -5.72
CA ARG A 38 14.79 3.67 -4.33
C ARG A 38 15.61 4.94 -4.26
N THR A 39 16.42 5.21 -5.28
CA THR A 39 17.27 6.40 -5.37
C THR A 39 16.59 7.57 -6.06
N ASP A 40 15.50 7.32 -6.76
CA ASP A 40 14.70 8.34 -7.42
C ASP A 40 13.66 8.93 -6.43
N PRO A 41 13.77 10.22 -6.07
CA PRO A 41 12.80 10.87 -5.19
C PRO A 41 11.42 11.02 -5.83
N ASP A 42 11.32 10.96 -7.16
CA ASP A 42 10.06 11.13 -7.91
C ASP A 42 9.37 9.79 -8.23
N ALA A 43 10.02 8.66 -7.92
CA ALA A 43 9.44 7.33 -8.15
C ALA A 43 8.16 7.12 -7.36
N GLU A 44 7.14 6.53 -7.98
CA GLU A 44 5.88 6.20 -7.32
C GLU A 44 6.11 5.09 -6.27
N LEU A 45 5.37 5.11 -5.17
CA LEU A 45 5.30 3.99 -4.22
C LEU A 45 4.17 3.06 -4.62
N ASP A 46 4.48 1.79 -4.79
CA ASP A 46 3.45 0.78 -4.91
C ASP A 46 3.10 0.22 -3.51
N VAL A 47 1.83 0.32 -3.15
CA VAL A 47 1.28 -0.15 -1.88
C VAL A 47 0.28 -1.27 -2.13
N LEU A 48 0.35 -2.33 -1.35
CA LEU A 48 -0.65 -3.39 -1.32
C LEU A 48 -1.55 -3.19 -0.11
N VAL A 49 -2.85 -3.07 -0.34
CA VAL A 49 -3.86 -2.99 0.71
C VAL A 49 -4.74 -4.24 0.73
N THR A 50 -5.02 -4.76 1.91
CA THR A 50 -6.02 -5.81 2.11
C THR A 50 -7.27 -5.16 2.68
N ILE A 51 -8.39 -5.37 2.00
CA ILE A 51 -9.66 -4.75 2.36
C ILE A 51 -10.43 -5.71 3.26
N LYS A 52 -11.15 -5.17 4.25
CA LYS A 52 -12.17 -5.94 4.98
C LYS A 52 -13.31 -6.35 4.02
N PRO A 53 -13.91 -7.55 4.19
CA PRO A 53 -14.90 -8.09 3.26
C PRO A 53 -16.16 -7.24 3.10
N ASP A 54 -16.49 -6.40 4.08
CA ASP A 54 -17.69 -5.56 4.07
C ASP A 54 -17.44 -4.13 3.55
N ALA A 55 -16.23 -3.82 3.09
CA ALA A 55 -15.92 -2.48 2.61
C ALA A 55 -16.37 -2.30 1.15
N GLU A 56 -17.25 -1.33 0.93
CA GLU A 56 -17.68 -0.92 -0.41
C GLU A 56 -16.96 0.38 -0.80
N TRP A 57 -16.04 0.32 -1.77
CA TRP A 57 -15.35 1.49 -2.29
C TRP A 57 -15.88 1.85 -3.68
N SER A 58 -16.26 3.11 -3.86
CA SER A 58 -16.49 3.68 -5.17
C SER A 58 -15.18 3.98 -5.89
N LEU A 59 -15.25 4.31 -7.18
CA LEU A 59 -14.08 4.79 -7.93
C LEU A 59 -13.50 6.09 -7.35
N PHE A 60 -14.34 6.97 -6.81
CA PHE A 60 -13.90 8.22 -6.19
C PHE A 60 -13.18 7.97 -4.86
N ASP A 61 -13.65 7.01 -4.07
CA ASP A 61 -12.97 6.60 -2.83
C ASP A 61 -11.55 6.14 -3.14
N ARG A 62 -11.35 5.37 -4.21
CA ARG A 62 -10.03 4.93 -4.65
C ARG A 62 -9.09 6.06 -5.05
N VAL A 63 -9.62 7.16 -5.59
CA VAL A 63 -8.82 8.35 -5.91
C VAL A 63 -8.42 9.05 -4.61
N HIS A 64 -9.38 9.28 -3.71
CA HIS A 64 -9.12 9.90 -2.41
C HIS A 64 -8.13 9.11 -1.56
N MET A 65 -8.22 7.78 -1.57
CA MET A 65 -7.26 6.91 -0.90
C MET A 65 -5.84 7.04 -1.45
N GLN A 66 -5.68 7.17 -2.78
CA GLN A 66 -4.35 7.38 -3.38
C GLN A 66 -3.77 8.74 -3.02
N ASP A 67 -4.60 9.78 -3.03
CA ASP A 67 -4.18 11.13 -2.63
C ASP A 67 -3.77 11.13 -1.15
N GLU A 68 -4.58 10.55 -0.27
CA GLU A 68 -4.28 10.45 1.17
C GLU A 68 -3.01 9.65 1.45
N LEU A 69 -2.81 8.50 0.79
CA LEU A 69 -1.56 7.74 0.91
C LEU A 69 -0.37 8.56 0.41
N SER A 70 -0.53 9.29 -0.68
CA SER A 70 0.55 10.13 -1.23
C SER A 70 0.96 11.23 -0.26
N GLU A 71 0.00 11.82 0.45
CA GLU A 71 0.24 12.79 1.51
C GLU A 71 0.95 12.14 2.72
N ILE A 72 0.49 10.98 3.18
CA ILE A 72 1.08 10.25 4.31
C ILE A 72 2.54 9.87 4.03
N PHE A 73 2.82 9.37 2.83
CA PHE A 73 4.17 8.98 2.44
C PHE A 73 5.04 10.17 2.00
N GLY A 74 4.45 11.35 1.78
CA GLY A 74 5.13 12.52 1.22
C GLY A 74 5.67 12.28 -0.19
N ARG A 75 5.13 11.28 -0.90
CA ARG A 75 5.54 10.86 -2.25
C ARG A 75 4.34 10.24 -2.94
N LYS A 76 4.26 10.37 -4.26
CA LYS A 76 3.18 9.77 -5.04
C LYS A 76 3.07 8.29 -4.74
N ALA A 77 1.88 7.84 -4.33
CA ALA A 77 1.59 6.47 -3.97
C ALA A 77 0.44 5.95 -4.83
N HIS A 78 0.64 4.77 -5.41
CA HIS A 78 -0.38 4.00 -6.08
C HIS A 78 -0.64 2.74 -5.26
N PHE A 79 -1.92 2.37 -5.08
CA PHE A 79 -2.27 1.17 -4.33
C PHE A 79 -2.95 0.12 -5.19
N TYR A 80 -2.70 -1.13 -4.84
CA TYR A 80 -3.42 -2.29 -5.34
C TYR A 80 -4.19 -2.93 -4.20
N SER A 81 -5.43 -3.34 -4.45
CA SER A 81 -6.16 -4.16 -3.48
C SER A 81 -5.87 -5.64 -3.68
N TRP A 82 -5.57 -6.34 -2.59
CA TRP A 82 -5.39 -7.79 -2.60
C TRP A 82 -6.62 -8.51 -3.18
N THR A 83 -7.80 -8.16 -2.68
CA THR A 83 -9.09 -8.67 -3.20
C THR A 83 -9.22 -8.42 -4.70
N GLY A 84 -8.87 -7.22 -5.18
CA GLY A 84 -8.90 -6.90 -6.61
C GLY A 84 -7.93 -7.73 -7.45
N LEU A 85 -6.74 -8.01 -6.92
CA LEU A 85 -5.72 -8.83 -7.61
C LEU A 85 -6.09 -10.32 -7.66
N VAL A 86 -6.75 -10.84 -6.62
CA VAL A 86 -7.13 -12.25 -6.50
C VAL A 86 -8.45 -12.56 -7.20
N GLU A 87 -9.48 -11.73 -6.99
CA GLU A 87 -10.84 -11.97 -7.51
C GLU A 87 -11.00 -11.53 -8.96
N PHE A 88 -10.43 -10.38 -9.31
CA PHE A 88 -10.63 -9.74 -10.62
C PHE A 88 -9.36 -9.67 -11.47
N GLY A 89 -8.25 -10.23 -10.98
CA GLY A 89 -6.92 -10.00 -11.52
C GLY A 89 -6.20 -11.24 -12.07
N ASN A 90 -4.92 -11.03 -12.34
CA ASN A 90 -3.98 -12.03 -12.84
C ASN A 90 -3.30 -12.70 -11.64
N GLN A 91 -3.78 -13.88 -11.24
CA GLN A 91 -3.28 -14.67 -10.10
C GLN A 91 -1.73 -14.74 -10.01
N PRO A 92 -0.99 -14.99 -11.11
CA PRO A 92 0.46 -14.86 -11.13
C PRO A 92 1.02 -13.52 -10.60
N ARG A 93 0.38 -12.39 -10.92
CA ARG A 93 0.77 -11.05 -10.45
C ARG A 93 0.48 -10.87 -8.96
N ALA A 94 -0.65 -11.39 -8.47
CA ALA A 94 -0.97 -11.37 -7.05
C ALA A 94 0.11 -12.10 -6.24
N GLN A 95 0.56 -13.27 -6.72
CA GLN A 95 1.58 -14.06 -6.06
C GLN A 95 2.96 -13.38 -6.07
N LEU A 96 3.33 -12.71 -7.17
CA LEU A 96 4.54 -11.89 -7.23
C LEU A 96 4.48 -10.76 -6.19
N PHE A 97 3.36 -10.03 -6.13
CA PHE A 97 3.19 -8.91 -5.19
C PHE A 97 3.30 -9.37 -3.75
N ARG A 98 2.66 -10.49 -3.39
CA ARG A 98 2.77 -11.05 -2.03
C ARG A 98 4.21 -11.43 -1.68
N SER A 99 5.01 -11.91 -2.63
CA SER A 99 6.40 -12.30 -2.39
C SER A 99 7.34 -11.12 -2.12
N VAL A 100 6.97 -9.91 -2.58
CA VAL A 100 7.75 -8.67 -2.42
C VAL A 100 7.06 -7.67 -1.49
N ALA A 101 5.96 -8.06 -0.85
CA ALA A 101 5.21 -7.19 0.05
C ALA A 101 5.83 -7.21 1.46
N HIS A 102 6.12 -6.02 1.98
CA HIS A 102 6.62 -5.80 3.33
C HIS A 102 5.54 -5.08 4.15
N PRO A 103 4.97 -5.75 5.18
CA PRO A 103 3.94 -5.15 6.01
C PRO A 103 4.46 -3.88 6.69
N LEU A 104 3.73 -2.78 6.53
CA LEU A 104 3.95 -1.55 7.27
C LEU A 104 3.02 -1.44 8.47
N TYR A 105 1.76 -1.81 8.26
CA TYR A 105 0.74 -1.74 9.29
C TYR A 105 -0.24 -2.90 9.12
N VAL A 106 -0.59 -3.53 10.24
CA VAL A 106 -1.62 -4.56 10.32
C VAL A 106 -2.61 -4.08 11.38
N ALA A 107 -3.84 -3.81 10.96
CA ALA A 107 -4.90 -3.44 11.89
C ALA A 107 -5.24 -4.68 12.74
N VAL A 108 -5.23 -4.51 14.06
CA VAL A 108 -5.61 -5.55 15.04
C VAL A 108 -7.12 -5.70 15.12
#